data_AF-A0A956KQW4-F1
#
_entry.id   AF-A0A956KQW4-F1
#
_cell.length_a   1.000
_cell.length_b   1.000
_cell.length_c   1.000
_cell.angle_alpha   90.00
_cell.angle_beta   90.00
_cell.angle_gamma   90.00
#
_symmetry.space_group_name_H-M   'P 1'
#
loop_
_entity.id
_entity.type
_entity.pdbx_description
1 polymer ?
#
loop_
_entity_poly.entity_id
_entity_poly.type
_entity_poly.pdbx_seq_one_letter_code
_entity_poly.pdbx_strand_id
1 'polypeptide(L)'
;MLTPAAVQGLLSSREVPAAQSILEGLGLCGDDDQSPASATFDLPLPGSSPSLTLTLLDLEVQDTSVVGNARVTVSGLGPLAGPLVPASVDATLTVDAQGLTVVVPRLLGPVDVPLPSSEALDLGKLVVAVDDFTLRACRPQGQPPQVGAEIDLGLPVELNLIFGEDGGQPRLAWVRSFEPAEPKASSLRLLLEADPVTGLVLTPLSSPLLAVTTSEEDGRVLWQLDFGAYLGAVCETPRLILQPSGALKTTGTLTLRQDPPPALPLRAFAGPFLEAAGLANAAAALPEALPLCSIAALDAGGKLDIDALTTALSLPAELAQAFTALAAVQLPTRLEDYLRFELPQSLGFELTIGSDGSVLIDLRLPEDQPLCALWPVMAGSTPLLIGLRLRGFGTGELLSAQLVPVEIDVQIDLFDPVSLALVAALPDTGVLADPRDLACTLTLERLWTVTSYQSGAPIPVPLFCSDLGFDYRGIEGLEIGAHLSFPRPADDPGA
;
A
#
# COMPACT_ATOMS: atom_id res chain seq x y z
N MET A 1 -29.17 37.97 8.63
CA MET A 1 -29.74 36.62 8.46
C MET A 1 -31.05 36.78 7.73
N LEU A 2 -31.23 36.03 6.66
CA LEU A 2 -32.47 36.05 5.87
C LEU A 2 -33.55 35.22 6.55
N THR A 3 -34.79 35.69 6.49
CA THR A 3 -35.97 34.89 6.84
C THR A 3 -36.43 34.10 5.61
N PRO A 4 -37.08 32.94 5.77
CA PRO A 4 -37.69 32.22 4.66
C PRO A 4 -38.57 33.09 3.74
N ALA A 5 -39.32 34.05 4.30
CA ALA A 5 -40.18 34.92 3.49
C ALA A 5 -39.38 35.95 2.69
N ALA A 6 -38.26 36.46 3.23
CA ALA A 6 -37.35 37.32 2.49
C ALA A 6 -36.72 36.59 1.29
N VAL A 7 -36.40 35.29 1.45
CA VAL A 7 -35.91 34.43 0.36
C VAL A 7 -37.01 34.23 -0.69
N GLN A 8 -38.25 33.96 -0.28
CA GLN A 8 -39.39 33.78 -1.20
C GLN A 8 -39.64 35.03 -2.06
N GLY A 9 -39.61 36.21 -1.45
CA GLY A 9 -39.77 37.48 -2.15
C GLY A 9 -38.69 37.73 -3.20
N LEU A 10 -37.44 37.35 -2.92
CA LEU A 10 -36.33 37.47 -3.87
C LEU A 10 -36.57 36.58 -5.10
N LEU A 11 -36.93 35.32 -4.89
CA LEU A 11 -37.06 34.31 -5.94
C LEU A 11 -38.27 34.56 -6.86
N SER A 12 -39.40 34.96 -6.27
CA SER A 12 -40.63 35.24 -7.04
C SER A 12 -40.49 36.43 -7.99
N SER A 13 -39.47 37.29 -7.79
CA SER A 13 -39.23 38.46 -8.64
C SER A 13 -38.38 38.19 -9.88
N ARG A 14 -37.71 37.03 -9.98
CA ARG A 14 -36.58 36.82 -10.91
C ARG A 14 -36.62 35.53 -11.76
N GLU A 15 -37.73 34.80 -11.79
CA GLU A 15 -37.95 33.60 -12.64
C GLU A 15 -36.81 32.55 -12.58
N VAL A 16 -36.43 32.09 -11.38
CA VAL A 16 -35.42 31.01 -11.19
C VAL A 16 -36.08 29.72 -10.64
N PRO A 17 -36.91 29.02 -11.43
CA PRO A 17 -37.78 27.96 -10.91
C PRO A 17 -37.02 26.76 -10.33
N ALA A 18 -35.85 26.44 -10.89
CA ALA A 18 -35.03 25.33 -10.41
C ALA A 18 -34.45 25.61 -9.01
N ALA A 19 -33.81 26.78 -8.84
CA ALA A 19 -33.25 27.18 -7.55
C ALA A 19 -34.35 27.37 -6.50
N GLN A 20 -35.50 27.92 -6.89
CA GLN A 20 -36.66 28.05 -6.01
C GLN A 20 -37.15 26.69 -5.50
N SER A 21 -37.36 25.72 -6.40
CA SER A 21 -37.82 24.38 -6.01
C SER A 21 -36.83 23.69 -5.06
N ILE A 22 -35.52 23.90 -5.23
CA ILE A 22 -34.50 23.35 -4.33
C ILE A 22 -34.55 24.02 -2.96
N LEU A 23 -34.60 25.35 -2.91
CA LEU A 23 -34.64 26.10 -1.64
C LEU A 23 -35.92 25.82 -0.84
N GLU A 24 -37.07 25.72 -1.51
CA GLU A 24 -38.34 25.29 -0.90
C GLU A 24 -38.26 23.87 -0.35
N GLY A 25 -37.71 22.93 -1.14
CA GLY A 25 -37.52 21.55 -0.70
C GLY A 25 -36.66 21.44 0.57
N LEU A 26 -35.67 22.31 0.70
CA LEU A 26 -34.78 22.37 1.86
C LEU A 26 -35.37 23.12 3.07
N GLY A 27 -36.57 23.71 2.93
CA GLY A 27 -37.19 24.52 3.98
C GLY A 27 -36.50 25.88 4.19
N LEU A 28 -35.68 26.33 3.23
CA LEU A 28 -34.98 27.62 3.28
C LEU A 28 -35.86 28.77 2.75
N CYS A 29 -37.04 28.44 2.24
CA CYS A 29 -37.99 29.35 1.61
C CYS A 29 -39.42 29.01 2.08
N GLY A 30 -40.22 30.00 2.45
CA GLY A 30 -41.56 29.81 3.00
C GLY A 30 -42.08 31.07 3.72
N ASP A 31 -43.23 30.98 4.39
CA ASP A 31 -43.91 32.15 4.99
C ASP A 31 -43.42 32.52 6.41
N ASP A 32 -42.43 31.82 6.97
CA ASP A 32 -41.90 32.14 8.29
C ASP A 32 -41.01 33.40 8.23
N ASP A 33 -41.36 34.38 9.07
CA ASP A 33 -40.67 35.66 9.19
C ASP A 33 -39.92 35.81 10.52
N GLN A 34 -40.02 34.83 11.43
CA GLN A 34 -39.46 34.93 12.77
C GLN A 34 -38.15 34.16 12.94
N SER A 35 -37.91 33.13 12.11
CA SER A 35 -36.73 32.29 12.19
C SER A 35 -35.73 32.58 11.07
N PRO A 36 -34.41 32.45 11.32
CA PRO A 36 -33.44 32.48 10.24
C PRO A 36 -33.65 31.26 9.33
N ALA A 37 -33.59 31.48 8.01
CA ALA A 37 -33.67 30.40 7.03
C ALA A 37 -32.46 29.46 7.22
N SER A 38 -32.73 28.24 7.69
CA SER A 38 -31.70 27.24 7.96
C SER A 38 -32.11 25.84 7.54
N ALA A 39 -31.12 25.02 7.17
CA ALA A 39 -31.29 23.64 6.75
C ALA A 39 -30.19 22.77 7.36
N THR A 40 -30.53 21.55 7.76
CA THR A 40 -29.57 20.59 8.33
C THR A 40 -29.41 19.41 7.39
N PHE A 41 -28.16 19.02 7.15
CA PHE A 41 -27.77 17.92 6.29
C PHE A 41 -27.02 16.87 7.12
N ASP A 42 -27.42 15.60 7.03
CA ASP A 42 -26.62 14.50 7.57
C ASP A 42 -25.39 14.32 6.68
N LEU A 43 -24.21 14.24 7.29
CA LEU A 43 -22.96 14.08 6.56
C LEU A 43 -22.57 12.60 6.48
N PRO A 44 -22.08 12.10 5.33
CA PRO A 44 -21.57 10.74 5.18
C PRO A 44 -20.16 10.60 5.80
N LEU A 45 -19.98 11.11 7.02
CA LEU A 45 -18.72 11.10 7.75
C LEU A 45 -18.82 10.17 8.98
N PRO A 46 -17.70 9.67 9.51
CA PRO A 46 -17.70 8.94 10.78
C PRO A 46 -18.03 9.87 11.96
N GLY A 47 -18.90 9.42 12.88
CA GLY A 47 -19.27 10.20 14.07
C GLY A 47 -20.59 9.77 14.71
N SER A 48 -20.99 10.47 15.77
CA SER A 48 -22.29 10.28 16.44
C SER A 48 -23.36 11.12 15.71
N SER A 49 -23.70 10.69 14.49
CA SER A 49 -24.61 11.41 13.57
C SER A 49 -24.06 12.78 13.16
N PRO A 50 -22.95 12.83 12.40
CA PRO A 50 -22.39 14.08 11.94
C PRO A 50 -23.37 14.81 11.02
N SER A 51 -23.53 16.11 11.26
CA SER A 51 -24.46 16.95 10.51
C SER A 51 -23.90 18.35 10.29
N LEU A 52 -24.38 18.98 9.23
CA LEU A 52 -24.07 20.35 8.85
C LEU A 52 -25.34 21.17 8.85
N THR A 53 -25.38 22.21 9.68
CA THR A 53 -26.45 23.21 9.68
C THR A 53 -26.01 24.45 8.94
N LEU A 54 -26.73 24.77 7.87
CA LEU A 54 -26.56 25.94 7.02
C LEU A 54 -27.54 27.03 7.44
N THR A 55 -27.08 28.27 7.62
CA THR A 55 -27.92 29.44 7.92
C THR A 55 -27.66 30.55 6.91
N LEU A 56 -28.68 31.01 6.19
CA LEU A 56 -28.53 32.00 5.11
C LEU A 56 -28.28 33.42 5.66
N LEU A 57 -27.25 34.08 5.10
CA LEU A 57 -26.89 35.46 5.48
C LEU A 57 -27.39 36.46 4.45
N ASP A 58 -27.11 36.20 3.17
CA ASP A 58 -27.56 36.97 2.01
C ASP A 58 -27.71 36.06 0.77
N LEU A 59 -28.43 36.55 -0.24
CA LEU A 59 -28.63 35.88 -1.53
C LEU A 59 -28.76 36.92 -2.64
N GLU A 60 -28.24 36.56 -3.81
CA GLU A 60 -28.36 37.28 -5.07
C GLU A 60 -28.70 36.29 -6.18
N VAL A 61 -29.60 36.70 -7.08
CA VAL A 61 -29.91 35.92 -8.29
C VAL A 61 -28.93 36.31 -9.40
N GLN A 62 -28.18 35.34 -9.91
CA GLN A 62 -27.25 35.48 -11.02
C GLN A 62 -27.63 34.51 -12.15
N ASP A 63 -28.14 35.07 -13.24
CA ASP A 63 -28.67 34.34 -14.41
C ASP A 63 -29.69 33.26 -14.01
N THR A 64 -29.32 31.98 -14.14
CA THR A 64 -30.16 30.82 -13.80
C THR A 64 -29.83 30.22 -12.43
N SER A 65 -29.06 30.93 -11.61
CA SER A 65 -28.56 30.47 -10.31
C SER A 65 -28.82 31.49 -9.21
N VAL A 66 -28.76 31.03 -7.96
CA VAL A 66 -28.78 31.85 -6.76
C VAL A 66 -27.45 31.68 -6.06
N VAL A 67 -26.74 32.76 -5.82
CA VAL A 67 -25.47 32.76 -5.09
C VAL A 67 -25.60 33.60 -3.82
N GLY A 68 -24.82 33.32 -2.80
CA GLY A 68 -24.84 34.15 -1.59
C GLY A 68 -23.90 33.67 -0.52
N ASN A 69 -23.97 34.33 0.62
CA ASN A 69 -23.22 33.99 1.80
C ASN A 69 -24.12 33.26 2.81
N ALA A 70 -23.52 32.28 3.48
CA ALA A 70 -24.15 31.51 4.53
C ALA A 70 -23.19 31.34 5.71
N ARG A 71 -23.75 30.90 6.83
CA ARG A 71 -22.99 30.42 7.99
C ARG A 71 -23.22 28.95 8.16
N VAL A 72 -22.15 28.21 8.37
CA VAL A 72 -22.16 26.76 8.54
C VAL A 72 -21.74 26.41 9.96
N THR A 73 -22.48 25.51 10.60
CA THR A 73 -22.12 24.87 11.86
C THR A 73 -22.06 23.37 11.63
N VAL A 74 -20.93 22.75 11.96
CA VAL A 74 -20.74 21.30 11.88
C VAL A 74 -20.88 20.71 13.29
N SER A 75 -21.64 19.63 13.43
CA SER A 75 -21.87 18.96 14.70
C SER A 75 -21.82 17.44 14.55
N GLY A 76 -21.77 16.70 15.66
CA GLY A 76 -21.77 15.23 15.64
C GLY A 76 -20.48 14.57 15.13
N LEU A 77 -19.42 15.34 14.90
CA LEU A 77 -18.10 14.81 14.58
C LEU A 77 -17.53 14.00 15.75
N GLY A 78 -16.65 13.05 15.44
CA GLY A 78 -15.95 12.25 16.45
C GLY A 78 -15.10 13.08 17.43
N PRO A 79 -14.65 12.48 18.55
CA PRO A 79 -14.00 13.19 19.66
C PRO A 79 -12.67 13.86 19.28
N LEU A 80 -12.02 13.40 18.20
CA LEU A 80 -10.79 14.02 17.69
C LEU A 80 -11.07 15.26 16.83
N ALA A 81 -12.07 15.20 15.95
CA ALA A 81 -12.34 16.29 15.01
C ALA A 81 -13.27 17.37 15.59
N GLY A 82 -14.26 16.98 16.40
CA GLY A 82 -15.28 17.89 16.95
C GLY A 82 -14.70 19.10 17.69
N PRO A 83 -13.70 18.93 18.59
CA PRO A 83 -13.08 20.06 19.30
C PRO A 83 -12.22 20.97 18.42
N LEU A 84 -11.77 20.50 17.26
CA LEU A 84 -10.89 21.25 16.37
C LEU A 84 -11.69 22.19 15.46
N VAL A 85 -12.86 21.75 15.00
CA VAL A 85 -13.69 22.52 14.08
C VAL A 85 -14.34 23.71 14.79
N PRO A 86 -14.24 24.94 14.26
CA PRO A 86 -14.90 26.11 14.83
C PRO A 86 -16.42 25.92 14.92
N ALA A 87 -17.05 26.49 15.95
CA ALA A 87 -18.51 26.38 16.16
C ALA A 87 -19.34 26.92 14.98
N SER A 88 -18.82 27.92 14.26
CA SER A 88 -19.43 28.42 13.03
C SER A 88 -18.39 29.01 12.10
N VAL A 89 -18.54 28.77 10.79
CA VAL A 89 -17.66 29.29 9.73
C VAL A 89 -18.52 29.92 8.64
N ASP A 90 -18.04 31.03 8.06
CA ASP A 90 -18.71 31.64 6.91
C ASP A 90 -18.46 30.81 5.64
N ALA A 91 -19.47 30.75 4.77
CA ALA A 91 -19.49 29.91 3.58
C ALA A 91 -20.11 30.67 2.41
N THR A 92 -19.75 30.26 1.19
CA THR A 92 -20.45 30.66 -0.02
C THR A 92 -21.42 29.57 -0.43
N LEU A 93 -22.59 29.95 -0.92
CA LEU A 93 -23.64 29.06 -1.37
C LEU A 93 -23.98 29.37 -2.82
N THR A 94 -24.12 28.31 -3.62
CA THR A 94 -24.62 28.36 -4.99
C THR A 94 -25.77 27.35 -5.12
N VAL A 95 -26.88 27.79 -5.69
CA VAL A 95 -28.04 26.94 -6.00
C VAL A 95 -28.38 27.10 -7.47
N ASP A 96 -28.38 26.00 -8.21
CA ASP A 96 -28.65 25.96 -9.64
C ASP A 96 -29.51 24.74 -10.01
N ALA A 97 -29.62 24.41 -11.30
CA ALA A 97 -30.38 23.24 -11.75
C ALA A 97 -29.80 21.88 -11.32
N GLN A 98 -28.52 21.81 -10.95
CA GLN A 98 -27.85 20.59 -10.50
C GLN A 98 -28.07 20.35 -9.02
N GLY A 99 -28.15 21.41 -8.21
CA GLY A 99 -28.41 21.29 -6.79
C GLY A 99 -27.97 22.49 -5.98
N LEU A 100 -27.74 22.23 -4.69
CA LEU A 100 -27.12 23.16 -3.76
C LEU A 100 -25.66 22.77 -3.55
N THR A 101 -24.77 23.73 -3.70
CA THR A 101 -23.34 23.62 -3.38
C THR A 101 -22.99 24.65 -2.31
N VAL A 102 -22.39 24.19 -1.21
CA VAL A 102 -21.86 25.05 -0.16
C VAL A 102 -20.35 24.87 -0.12
N VAL A 103 -19.60 25.96 -0.20
CA VAL A 103 -18.14 25.99 -0.14
C VAL A 103 -17.71 26.79 1.07
N VAL A 104 -16.90 26.17 1.92
CA VAL A 104 -16.22 26.78 3.06
C VAL A 104 -14.74 26.85 2.71
N PRO A 105 -14.22 28.01 2.28
CA PRO A 105 -12.83 28.12 1.80
C PRO A 105 -11.80 27.64 2.82
N ARG A 106 -12.10 27.81 4.11
CA ARG A 106 -11.28 27.32 5.21
C ARG A 106 -12.16 26.88 6.36
N LEU A 107 -12.32 25.58 6.54
CA LEU A 107 -13.06 25.01 7.65
C LEU A 107 -12.23 25.00 8.93
N LEU A 108 -10.93 24.69 8.81
CA LEU A 108 -9.99 24.60 9.92
C LEU A 108 -8.66 25.23 9.51
N GLY A 109 -8.24 26.28 10.21
CA GLY A 109 -6.86 26.79 10.07
C GLY A 109 -5.84 25.82 10.66
N PRO A 110 -4.52 26.05 10.47
CA PRO A 110 -3.49 25.19 11.05
C PRO A 110 -3.63 25.05 12.56
N VAL A 111 -3.86 23.83 13.04
CA VAL A 111 -3.93 23.50 14.47
C VAL A 111 -2.96 22.38 14.78
N ASP A 112 -2.20 22.57 15.85
CA ASP A 112 -1.32 21.54 16.41
C ASP A 112 -2.13 20.45 17.12
N VAL A 113 -1.94 19.21 16.71
CA VAL A 113 -2.48 18.01 17.34
C VAL A 113 -1.31 17.20 17.91
N PRO A 114 -1.24 16.96 19.23
CA PRO A 114 -0.15 16.18 19.80
C PRO A 114 -0.23 14.74 19.30
N LEU A 115 0.89 14.20 18.81
CA LEU A 115 0.99 12.79 18.51
C LEU A 115 1.25 11.99 19.81
N PRO A 116 0.91 10.68 19.84
CA PRO A 116 1.24 9.84 20.98
C PRO A 116 2.74 9.88 21.28
N SER A 117 3.09 10.14 22.53
CA SER A 117 4.48 10.14 23.01
C SER A 117 4.67 9.05 24.05
N SER A 118 5.86 8.46 24.10
CA SER A 118 6.31 7.55 25.16
C SER A 118 7.56 8.09 25.84
N GLU A 119 7.98 7.51 26.97
CA GLU A 119 9.26 7.90 27.62
C GLU A 119 10.47 7.71 26.69
N ALA A 120 10.39 6.80 25.72
CA ALA A 120 11.48 6.47 24.80
C ALA A 120 11.45 7.29 23.50
N LEU A 121 10.30 7.87 23.15
CA LEU A 121 10.11 8.49 21.84
C LEU A 121 9.01 9.55 21.90
N ASP A 122 9.38 10.79 21.61
CA ASP A 122 8.46 11.89 21.36
C ASP A 122 8.26 12.01 19.85
N LEU A 123 7.01 11.89 19.39
CA LEU A 123 6.66 12.01 17.98
C LEU A 123 6.33 13.46 17.59
N GLY A 124 6.36 14.41 18.53
CA GLY A 124 6.09 15.81 18.26
C GLY A 124 4.60 16.09 18.03
N LYS A 125 4.31 17.06 17.16
CA LYS A 125 2.95 17.53 16.88
C LYS A 125 2.66 17.48 15.38
N LEU A 126 1.48 16.97 15.06
CA LEU A 126 0.91 17.01 13.73
C LEU A 126 0.20 18.35 13.54
N VAL A 127 0.47 19.07 12.45
CA VAL A 127 -0.32 20.25 12.08
C VAL A 127 -1.46 19.81 11.18
N VAL A 128 -2.69 20.16 11.51
CA VAL A 128 -3.88 19.83 10.70
C VAL A 128 -4.53 21.12 10.22
N ALA A 129 -4.82 21.22 8.93
CA ALA A 129 -5.70 22.24 8.37
C ALA A 129 -6.69 21.60 7.38
N VAL A 130 -7.85 22.25 7.20
CA VAL A 130 -8.89 21.82 6.27
C VAL A 130 -9.36 23.03 5.47
N ASP A 131 -9.02 23.03 4.19
CA ASP A 131 -9.39 24.05 3.21
C ASP A 131 -10.44 23.47 2.23
N ASP A 132 -11.11 24.36 1.50
CA ASP A 132 -12.01 24.04 0.39
C ASP A 132 -13.08 22.97 0.69
N PHE A 133 -13.60 22.95 1.92
CA PHE A 133 -14.68 22.05 2.30
C PHE A 133 -15.92 22.36 1.47
N THR A 134 -16.46 21.34 0.81
CA THR A 134 -17.57 21.44 -0.13
C THR A 134 -18.65 20.44 0.26
N LEU A 135 -19.90 20.91 0.37
CA LEU A 135 -21.09 20.08 0.48
C LEU A 135 -21.90 20.22 -0.83
N ARG A 136 -22.24 19.09 -1.45
CA ARG A 136 -23.15 19.04 -2.61
C ARG A 136 -24.40 18.27 -2.26
N ALA A 137 -25.56 18.90 -2.40
CA ALA A 137 -26.86 18.29 -2.19
C ALA A 137 -27.70 18.39 -3.47
N CYS A 138 -27.85 17.26 -4.17
CA CYS A 138 -28.60 17.17 -5.43
C CYS A 138 -30.02 16.67 -5.16
N ARG A 139 -31.02 17.57 -5.18
CA ARG A 139 -32.41 17.20 -4.86
C ARG A 139 -33.35 16.86 -6.01
N PRO A 140 -32.91 16.86 -7.29
CA PRO A 140 -33.57 16.11 -8.33
C PRO A 140 -34.17 14.75 -7.94
N GLN A 141 -33.36 13.96 -7.23
CA GLN A 141 -33.39 12.49 -7.32
C GLN A 141 -33.27 11.77 -5.97
N GLY A 142 -33.40 12.49 -4.84
CA GLY A 142 -33.24 11.88 -3.50
C GLY A 142 -31.84 11.32 -3.25
N GLN A 143 -30.83 11.81 -3.97
CA GLN A 143 -29.45 11.42 -3.72
C GLN A 143 -28.99 12.04 -2.40
N PRO A 144 -28.35 11.26 -1.53
CA PRO A 144 -27.80 11.77 -0.29
C PRO A 144 -26.63 12.73 -0.56
N PRO A 145 -26.33 13.64 0.37
CA PRO A 145 -25.32 14.67 0.17
C PRO A 145 -23.91 14.06 0.00
N GLN A 146 -23.09 14.74 -0.79
CA GLN A 146 -21.67 14.43 -0.99
C GLN A 146 -20.83 15.51 -0.32
N VAL A 147 -19.70 15.09 0.26
CA VAL A 147 -18.75 15.99 0.93
C VAL A 147 -17.38 15.85 0.27
N GLY A 148 -16.72 16.98 0.05
CA GLY A 148 -15.32 17.05 -0.36
C GLY A 148 -14.54 18.01 0.54
N ALA A 149 -13.24 17.80 0.75
CA ALA A 149 -12.36 18.77 1.41
C ALA A 149 -10.89 18.51 1.07
N GLU A 150 -10.05 19.55 1.09
CA GLU A 150 -8.60 19.39 1.10
C GLU A 150 -8.09 19.43 2.55
N ILE A 151 -7.41 18.37 2.97
CA ILE A 151 -6.80 18.24 4.30
C ILE A 151 -5.29 18.37 4.15
N ASP A 152 -4.70 19.31 4.89
CA ASP A 152 -3.26 19.45 5.03
C ASP A 152 -2.80 18.82 6.34
N LEU A 153 -1.87 17.88 6.25
CA LEU A 153 -1.20 17.24 7.37
C LEU A 153 0.28 17.60 7.39
N GLY A 154 0.67 18.53 8.26
CA GLY A 154 2.05 18.89 8.51
C GLY A 154 2.72 17.90 9.45
N LEU A 155 3.61 17.07 8.92
CA LEU A 155 4.29 16.01 9.68
C LEU A 155 5.47 16.56 10.50
N PRO A 156 5.61 16.17 11.78
CA PRO A 156 6.72 16.62 12.63
C PRO A 156 8.08 16.11 12.14
N VAL A 157 9.14 16.87 12.43
CA VAL A 157 10.53 16.47 12.10
C VAL A 157 10.99 15.27 12.93
N GLU A 158 10.41 15.12 14.11
CA GLU A 158 10.64 14.05 15.07
C GLU A 158 10.38 12.65 14.47
N LEU A 159 9.50 12.53 13.47
CA LEU A 159 9.28 11.25 12.76
C LEU A 159 10.52 10.73 12.03
N ASN A 160 11.45 11.61 11.67
CA ASN A 160 12.73 11.20 11.07
C ASN A 160 13.72 10.65 12.11
N LEU A 161 13.47 10.85 13.41
CA LEU A 161 14.33 10.36 14.48
C LEU A 161 14.03 8.91 14.91
N ILE A 162 12.96 8.30 14.38
CA ILE A 162 12.52 6.93 14.74
C ILE A 162 13.62 5.89 14.46
N PHE A 163 14.45 6.13 13.44
CA PHE A 163 15.58 5.24 13.09
C PHE A 163 16.91 5.64 13.74
N GLY A 164 16.83 6.48 14.78
CA GLY A 164 17.98 6.98 15.55
C GLY A 164 18.59 8.24 14.96
N GLU A 165 19.54 8.80 15.72
CA GLU A 165 20.25 10.02 15.38
C GLU A 165 21.77 9.80 15.25
N ASP A 166 22.43 10.66 14.49
CA ASP A 166 23.88 10.80 14.46
C ASP A 166 24.24 12.30 14.53
N GLY A 167 24.91 12.71 15.60
CA GLY A 167 25.26 14.12 15.81
C GLY A 167 24.06 15.08 15.91
N GLY A 168 22.88 14.60 16.35
CA GLY A 168 21.64 15.37 16.44
C GLY A 168 20.90 15.55 15.10
N GLN A 169 21.27 14.77 14.08
CA GLN A 169 20.54 14.66 12.82
C GLN A 169 19.91 13.26 12.71
N PRO A 170 18.75 13.12 12.05
CA PRO A 170 18.18 11.80 11.80
C PRO A 170 19.16 10.96 10.97
N ARG A 171 19.37 9.69 11.36
CA ARG A 171 20.17 8.75 10.56
C ARG A 171 19.56 8.51 9.19
N LEU A 172 18.23 8.59 9.11
CA LEU A 172 17.47 8.47 7.87
C LEU A 172 16.35 9.50 7.87
N ALA A 173 16.49 10.53 7.03
CA ALA A 173 15.40 11.45 6.72
C ALA A 173 14.54 10.82 5.60
N TRP A 174 13.36 10.33 5.95
CA TRP A 174 12.46 9.62 5.04
C TRP A 174 11.09 10.30 4.91
N VAL A 175 10.66 11.04 5.93
CA VAL A 175 9.42 11.81 5.96
C VAL A 175 9.70 13.27 5.56
N ARG A 176 8.81 13.82 4.72
CA ARG A 176 8.75 15.25 4.41
C ARG A 176 8.18 16.00 5.62
N SER A 177 9.04 16.65 6.38
CA SER A 177 8.65 17.42 7.56
C SER A 177 8.00 18.75 7.18
N PHE A 178 7.07 19.21 8.02
CA PHE A 178 6.35 20.46 7.84
C PHE A 178 7.26 21.68 8.04
N GLU A 179 7.21 22.59 7.08
CA GLU A 179 7.92 23.87 7.11
C GLU A 179 6.89 25.01 7.11
N PRO A 180 6.77 25.77 8.22
CA PRO A 180 5.78 26.85 8.32
C PRO A 180 5.94 27.96 7.27
N ALA A 181 7.13 28.11 6.70
CA ALA A 181 7.39 29.06 5.61
C ALA A 181 6.79 28.61 4.27
N GLU A 182 6.59 27.30 4.08
CA GLU A 182 6.07 26.68 2.86
C GLU A 182 5.01 25.61 3.18
N PRO A 183 3.91 25.96 3.87
CA PRO A 183 3.02 24.99 4.48
C PRO A 183 2.38 24.03 3.48
N LYS A 184 1.99 24.52 2.29
CA LYS A 184 1.37 23.70 1.23
C LYS A 184 2.36 22.79 0.49
N ALA A 185 3.64 23.14 0.46
CA ALA A 185 4.67 22.36 -0.22
C ALA A 185 5.30 21.30 0.71
N SER A 186 5.20 21.52 2.02
CA SER A 186 5.75 20.66 3.06
C SER A 186 4.69 19.84 3.82
N SER A 187 3.40 20.01 3.50
CA SER A 187 2.32 19.16 4.02
C SER A 187 2.07 17.92 3.16
N LEU A 188 1.62 16.85 3.82
CA LEU A 188 0.85 15.80 3.16
C LEU A 188 -0.56 16.35 2.88
N ARG A 189 -0.86 16.57 1.62
CA ARG A 189 -2.17 17.01 1.14
C ARG A 189 -3.02 15.79 0.85
N LEU A 190 -4.25 15.77 1.34
CA LEU A 190 -5.23 14.73 1.10
C LEU A 190 -6.52 15.35 0.56
N LEU A 191 -7.05 14.81 -0.52
CA LEU A 191 -8.42 15.04 -0.94
C LEU A 191 -9.33 14.06 -0.21
N LEU A 192 -10.21 14.57 0.65
CA LEU A 192 -11.30 13.81 1.22
C LEU A 192 -12.50 13.90 0.29
N GLU A 193 -13.07 12.75 -0.02
CA GLU A 193 -14.36 12.62 -0.70
C GLU A 193 -15.22 11.65 0.10
N ALA A 194 -16.48 12.01 0.36
CA ALA A 194 -17.41 11.11 1.02
C ALA A 194 -18.75 11.14 0.29
N ASP A 195 -19.13 9.98 -0.22
CA ASP A 195 -20.46 9.74 -0.78
C ASP A 195 -21.04 8.40 -0.30
N PRO A 196 -22.36 8.20 -0.39
CA PRO A 196 -22.97 7.01 0.21
C PRO A 196 -22.83 5.70 -0.57
N VAL A 197 -22.26 5.76 -1.77
CA VAL A 197 -21.95 4.57 -2.60
C VAL A 197 -20.52 4.12 -2.34
N THR A 198 -19.54 5.02 -2.41
CA THR A 198 -18.12 4.66 -2.21
C THR A 198 -17.68 4.70 -0.76
N GLY A 199 -18.45 5.36 0.11
CA GLY A 199 -18.04 5.67 1.47
C GLY A 199 -17.04 6.83 1.50
N LEU A 200 -16.25 6.89 2.58
CA LEU A 200 -15.19 7.89 2.75
C LEU A 200 -13.92 7.42 2.04
N VAL A 201 -13.42 8.26 1.14
CA VAL A 201 -12.20 8.06 0.37
C VAL A 201 -11.23 9.19 0.68
N LEU A 202 -9.98 8.83 0.96
CA LEU A 202 -8.86 9.76 1.07
C LEU A 202 -7.90 9.49 -0.07
N THR A 203 -7.69 10.50 -0.92
CA THR A 203 -6.73 10.45 -2.03
C THR A 203 -5.60 11.41 -1.72
N PRO A 204 -4.37 10.93 -1.48
CA PRO A 204 -3.22 11.81 -1.36
C PRO A 204 -3.05 12.68 -2.62
N LEU A 205 -2.74 13.96 -2.43
CA LEU A 205 -2.36 14.89 -3.51
C LEU A 205 -0.85 15.18 -3.49
N SER A 206 -0.20 14.90 -2.36
CA SER A 206 1.25 14.88 -2.22
C SER A 206 1.68 13.63 -1.43
N SER A 207 2.97 13.28 -1.45
CA SER A 207 3.49 12.16 -0.67
C SER A 207 4.09 12.62 0.66
N PRO A 208 3.89 11.85 1.75
CA PRO A 208 4.59 12.11 3.00
C PRO A 208 6.07 11.72 2.95
N LEU A 209 6.51 11.01 1.91
CA LEU A 209 7.86 10.48 1.78
C LEU A 209 8.74 11.38 0.91
N LEU A 210 10.00 11.58 1.32
CA LEU A 210 10.99 12.32 0.53
C LEU A 210 11.38 11.58 -0.76
N ALA A 211 11.37 10.25 -0.72
CA ALA A 211 11.70 9.37 -1.85
C ALA A 211 10.62 9.33 -2.94
N VAL A 212 9.49 10.03 -2.74
CA VAL A 212 8.37 10.00 -3.68
C VAL A 212 8.15 11.38 -4.27
N THR A 213 8.17 11.45 -5.58
CA THR A 213 7.78 12.65 -6.34
C THR A 213 6.45 12.42 -7.03
N THR A 214 5.65 13.47 -7.13
CA THR A 214 4.32 13.42 -7.74
C THR A 214 4.37 14.03 -9.14
N SER A 215 3.82 13.35 -10.13
CA SER A 215 3.65 13.84 -11.51
C SER A 215 2.21 13.64 -11.96
N GLU A 216 1.73 14.48 -12.88
CA GLU A 216 0.40 14.32 -13.49
C GLU A 216 0.56 13.91 -14.96
N GLU A 217 -0.02 12.78 -15.34
CA GLU A 217 0.01 12.24 -16.70
C GLU A 217 -1.41 11.79 -17.09
N ASP A 218 -1.92 12.28 -18.21
CA ASP A 218 -3.27 11.96 -18.73
C ASP A 218 -4.41 12.13 -17.69
N GLY A 219 -4.29 13.15 -16.83
CA GLY A 219 -5.27 13.42 -15.76
C GLY A 219 -5.19 12.46 -14.57
N ARG A 220 -4.14 11.66 -14.47
CA ARG A 220 -3.85 10.76 -13.35
C ARG A 220 -2.67 11.29 -12.56
N VAL A 221 -2.77 11.24 -11.24
CA VAL A 221 -1.67 11.59 -10.34
C VAL A 221 -0.83 10.34 -10.11
N LEU A 222 0.40 10.36 -10.62
CA LEU A 222 1.36 9.28 -10.49
C LEU A 222 2.38 9.61 -9.39
N TRP A 223 2.73 8.60 -8.61
CA TRP A 223 3.82 8.61 -7.65
C TRP A 223 5.02 7.91 -8.26
N GLN A 224 6.12 8.63 -8.39
CA GLN A 224 7.41 8.08 -8.76
C GLN A 224 8.21 7.85 -7.48
N LEU A 225 8.47 6.58 -7.18
CA LEU A 225 9.23 6.13 -6.04
C LEU A 225 10.69 5.94 -6.48
N ASP A 226 11.61 6.65 -5.85
CA ASP A 226 13.04 6.56 -6.09
C ASP A 226 13.76 6.16 -4.79
N PHE A 227 14.13 4.88 -4.71
CA PHE A 227 14.93 4.33 -3.62
C PHE A 227 16.42 4.28 -4.00
N GLY A 228 16.87 5.19 -4.86
CA GLY A 228 18.26 5.31 -5.29
C GLY A 228 18.72 4.13 -6.15
N ALA A 229 19.87 3.54 -5.79
CA ALA A 229 20.47 2.43 -6.55
C ALA A 229 19.72 1.09 -6.40
N TYR A 230 18.70 1.02 -5.54
CA TYR A 230 18.02 -0.23 -5.20
C TYR A 230 16.74 -0.46 -5.98
N LEU A 231 15.91 0.56 -6.14
CA LEU A 231 14.60 0.38 -6.78
C LEU A 231 14.05 1.71 -7.27
N GLY A 232 13.57 1.72 -8.52
CA GLY A 232 12.63 2.72 -9.00
C GLY A 232 11.28 2.08 -9.25
N ALA A 233 10.20 2.75 -8.88
CA ALA A 233 8.85 2.30 -9.20
C ALA A 233 7.92 3.48 -9.52
N VAL A 234 6.84 3.20 -10.23
CA VAL A 234 5.77 4.16 -10.48
C VAL A 234 4.44 3.51 -10.10
N CYS A 235 3.57 4.22 -9.40
CA CYS A 235 2.19 3.80 -9.21
C CYS A 235 1.22 4.97 -9.36
N GLU A 236 -0.04 4.66 -9.61
CA GLU A 236 -1.11 5.62 -9.39
C GLU A 236 -1.23 5.92 -7.89
N THR A 237 -1.57 7.16 -7.57
CA THR A 237 -1.69 7.60 -6.18
C THR A 237 -2.74 6.76 -5.44
N PRO A 238 -2.39 6.13 -4.29
CA PRO A 238 -3.28 5.18 -3.64
C PRO A 238 -4.54 5.86 -3.10
N ARG A 239 -5.71 5.28 -3.37
CA ARG A 239 -6.99 5.73 -2.79
C ARG A 239 -7.28 4.91 -1.54
N LEU A 240 -7.30 5.55 -0.38
CA LEU A 240 -7.61 4.93 0.91
C LEU A 240 -9.12 4.97 1.14
N ILE A 241 -9.76 3.80 1.18
CA ILE A 241 -11.20 3.66 1.31
C ILE A 241 -11.53 3.16 2.73
N LEU A 242 -12.37 3.90 3.45
CA LEU A 242 -12.87 3.49 4.76
C LEU A 242 -13.87 2.33 4.61
N GLN A 243 -13.50 1.18 5.14
CA GLN A 243 -14.32 -0.02 5.17
C GLN A 243 -15.37 0.07 6.28
N PRO A 244 -16.48 -0.71 6.20
CA PRO A 244 -17.48 -0.77 7.28
C PRO A 244 -16.92 -1.21 8.64
N SER A 245 -15.79 -1.92 8.66
CA SER A 245 -15.06 -2.31 9.88
C SER A 245 -14.35 -1.13 10.58
N GLY A 246 -14.30 0.04 9.94
CA GLY A 246 -13.52 1.19 10.38
C GLY A 246 -12.05 1.17 9.93
N ALA A 247 -11.62 0.14 9.19
CA ALA A 247 -10.28 0.08 8.62
C ALA A 247 -10.19 0.90 7.33
N LEU A 248 -9.06 1.56 7.08
CA LEU A 248 -8.73 2.14 5.78
C LEU A 248 -8.02 1.07 4.93
N LYS A 249 -8.49 0.85 3.71
CA LYS A 249 -7.88 -0.09 2.77
C LYS A 249 -7.54 0.59 1.46
N THR A 250 -6.38 0.28 0.91
CA THR A 250 -6.02 0.66 -0.46
C THR A 250 -5.36 -0.52 -1.15
N THR A 251 -5.56 -0.61 -2.46
CA THR A 251 -4.91 -1.57 -3.33
C THR A 251 -4.37 -0.85 -4.55
N GLY A 252 -3.29 -1.37 -5.13
CA GLY A 252 -2.72 -0.78 -6.32
C GLY A 252 -1.65 -1.67 -6.94
N THR A 253 -0.99 -1.13 -7.94
CA THR A 253 0.10 -1.80 -8.65
C THR A 253 1.26 -0.83 -8.81
N LEU A 254 2.45 -1.30 -8.46
CA LEU A 254 3.72 -0.63 -8.68
C LEU A 254 4.32 -1.18 -9.98
N THR A 255 4.54 -0.32 -10.96
CA THR A 255 5.33 -0.65 -12.14
C THR A 255 6.81 -0.44 -11.82
N LEU A 256 7.60 -1.51 -11.89
CA LEU A 256 9.02 -1.47 -11.57
C LEU A 256 9.81 -0.86 -12.72
N ARG A 257 10.69 0.10 -12.40
CA ARG A 257 11.66 0.63 -13.37
C ARG A 257 12.82 -0.35 -13.50
N GLN A 258 13.19 -0.64 -14.73
CA GLN A 258 14.29 -1.56 -15.06
C GLN A 258 15.64 -0.84 -15.19
N ASP A 259 15.65 0.50 -15.17
CA ASP A 259 16.85 1.33 -15.25
C ASP A 259 16.88 2.40 -14.14
N PRO A 260 17.77 2.26 -13.15
CA PRO A 260 18.73 1.15 -12.97
C PRO A 260 18.03 -0.18 -12.63
N PRO A 261 18.66 -1.35 -12.89
CA PRO A 261 18.08 -2.64 -12.53
C PRO A 261 17.89 -2.71 -11.01
N PRO A 262 16.77 -3.27 -10.54
CA PRO A 262 16.50 -3.30 -9.12
C PRO A 262 17.51 -4.19 -8.39
N ALA A 263 17.75 -3.89 -7.11
CA ALA A 263 18.70 -4.57 -6.27
C ALA A 263 18.19 -4.63 -4.83
N LEU A 264 18.40 -5.77 -4.17
CA LEU A 264 18.07 -5.96 -2.75
C LEU A 264 19.17 -5.34 -1.88
N PRO A 265 18.87 -4.39 -0.98
CA PRO A 265 19.87 -3.78 -0.09
C PRO A 265 20.24 -4.73 1.05
N LEU A 266 20.97 -5.81 0.73
CA LEU A 266 21.28 -6.91 1.65
C LEU A 266 21.97 -6.43 2.93
N ARG A 267 22.91 -5.48 2.83
CA ARG A 267 23.61 -4.99 4.03
C ARG A 267 22.68 -4.23 4.97
N ALA A 268 21.77 -3.43 4.43
CA ALA A 268 20.80 -2.69 5.24
C ALA A 268 19.81 -3.63 5.93
N PHE A 269 19.36 -4.68 5.24
CA PHE A 269 18.40 -5.63 5.79
C PHE A 269 19.04 -6.69 6.69
N ALA A 270 20.00 -7.47 6.19
CA ALA A 270 20.55 -8.62 6.91
C ALA A 270 21.69 -8.26 7.87
N GLY A 271 22.38 -7.13 7.64
CA GLY A 271 23.51 -6.69 8.47
C GLY A 271 23.17 -6.59 9.96
N PRO A 272 22.14 -5.81 10.35
CA PRO A 272 21.73 -5.66 11.75
C PRO A 272 21.37 -6.98 12.43
N PHE A 273 20.69 -7.91 11.72
CA PHE A 273 20.34 -9.22 12.27
C PHE A 273 21.58 -10.09 12.51
N LEU A 274 22.52 -10.10 11.56
CA LEU A 274 23.76 -10.85 11.71
C LEU A 274 24.61 -10.27 12.85
N GLU A 275 24.70 -8.94 12.98
CA GLU A 275 25.38 -8.29 14.09
C GLU A 275 24.74 -8.63 15.44
N ALA A 276 23.41 -8.56 15.54
CA ALA A 276 22.66 -8.94 16.74
C ALA A 276 22.85 -10.42 17.10
N ALA A 277 23.02 -11.29 16.11
CA ALA A 277 23.34 -12.71 16.30
C ALA A 277 24.82 -12.98 16.65
N GLY A 278 25.66 -11.94 16.80
CA GLY A 278 27.09 -12.07 17.10
C GLY A 278 27.96 -12.42 15.89
N LEU A 279 27.43 -12.27 14.66
CA LEU A 279 28.08 -12.60 13.39
C LEU A 279 28.56 -11.33 12.64
N ALA A 280 29.17 -10.38 13.35
CA ALA A 280 29.59 -9.10 12.78
C ALA A 280 30.52 -9.23 11.56
N ASN A 281 31.39 -10.24 11.51
CA ASN A 281 32.23 -10.50 10.35
C ASN A 281 31.43 -10.92 9.11
N ALA A 282 30.34 -11.69 9.30
CA ALA A 282 29.45 -12.06 8.21
C ALA A 282 28.65 -10.85 7.73
N ALA A 283 28.17 -10.01 8.66
CA ALA A 283 27.50 -8.75 8.34
C ALA A 283 28.40 -7.82 7.51
N ALA A 284 29.68 -7.69 7.90
CA ALA A 284 30.67 -6.88 7.19
C ALA A 284 31.05 -7.44 5.81
N ALA A 285 30.87 -8.75 5.60
CA ALA A 285 31.12 -9.42 4.32
C ALA A 285 29.92 -9.38 3.36
N LEU A 286 28.73 -8.94 3.82
CA LEU A 286 27.58 -8.79 2.94
C LEU A 286 27.84 -7.69 1.90
N PRO A 287 27.51 -7.92 0.62
CA PRO A 287 27.49 -6.85 -0.36
C PRO A 287 26.45 -5.79 0.03
N GLU A 288 26.67 -4.55 -0.39
CA GLU A 288 25.75 -3.45 -0.11
C GLU A 288 24.38 -3.70 -0.75
N ALA A 289 24.38 -4.11 -2.02
CA ALA A 289 23.20 -4.49 -2.78
C ALA A 289 23.44 -5.82 -3.51
N LEU A 290 22.38 -6.62 -3.68
CA LEU A 290 22.36 -7.77 -4.58
C LEU A 290 21.48 -7.42 -5.79
N PRO A 291 22.06 -7.28 -7.01
CA PRO A 291 21.27 -6.96 -8.19
C PRO A 291 20.28 -8.08 -8.49
N LEU A 292 19.05 -7.69 -8.83
CA LEU A 292 18.01 -8.56 -9.34
C LEU A 292 18.09 -8.51 -10.87
N CYS A 293 18.63 -9.57 -11.46
CA CYS A 293 18.82 -9.68 -12.90
C CYS A 293 17.93 -10.77 -13.47
N SER A 294 17.37 -10.53 -14.66
CA SER A 294 16.84 -11.60 -15.50
C SER A 294 17.96 -12.60 -15.84
N ILE A 295 17.62 -13.88 -15.92
CA ILE A 295 18.55 -14.95 -16.30
C ILE A 295 18.11 -15.48 -17.65
N ALA A 296 18.98 -15.37 -18.65
CA ALA A 296 18.80 -15.91 -19.99
C ALA A 296 19.93 -16.90 -20.31
N ALA A 297 19.94 -18.01 -19.58
CA ALA A 297 20.97 -19.05 -19.67
C ALA A 297 20.58 -20.22 -20.58
N LEU A 298 19.44 -20.14 -21.29
CA LEU A 298 19.03 -21.13 -22.27
C LEU A 298 19.06 -20.55 -23.70
N ASP A 299 19.58 -21.32 -24.64
CA ASP A 299 19.56 -20.98 -26.07
C ASP A 299 18.15 -21.16 -26.68
N ALA A 300 18.01 -20.78 -27.96
CA ALA A 300 16.75 -20.92 -28.70
C ALA A 300 16.27 -22.37 -28.85
N GLY A 301 17.16 -23.36 -28.66
CA GLY A 301 16.86 -24.78 -28.64
C GLY A 301 16.59 -25.35 -27.25
N GLY A 302 16.62 -24.51 -26.20
CA GLY A 302 16.45 -24.90 -24.80
C GLY A 302 17.67 -25.59 -24.18
N LYS A 303 18.85 -25.46 -24.78
CA LYS A 303 20.09 -25.97 -24.19
C LYS A 303 20.74 -24.92 -23.31
N LEU A 304 21.45 -25.38 -22.29
CA LEU A 304 22.16 -24.52 -21.36
C LEU A 304 23.35 -23.82 -22.04
N ASP A 305 23.34 -22.49 -22.01
CA ASP A 305 24.48 -21.63 -22.32
C ASP A 305 25.31 -21.42 -21.05
N ILE A 306 26.45 -22.12 -20.97
CA ILE A 306 27.34 -22.12 -19.81
C ILE A 306 28.01 -20.76 -19.61
N ASP A 307 28.31 -20.04 -20.69
CA ASP A 307 28.97 -18.75 -20.60
C ASP A 307 27.99 -17.71 -20.04
N ALA A 308 26.74 -17.75 -20.50
CA ALA A 308 25.66 -16.91 -19.95
C ALA A 308 25.39 -17.24 -18.47
N LEU A 309 25.31 -18.52 -18.10
CA LEU A 309 25.07 -18.95 -16.72
C LEU A 309 26.21 -18.54 -15.78
N THR A 310 27.46 -18.73 -16.19
CA THR A 310 28.64 -18.40 -15.39
C THR A 310 28.75 -16.90 -15.19
N THR A 311 28.41 -16.11 -16.20
CA THR A 311 28.32 -14.65 -16.12
C THR A 311 27.23 -14.20 -15.15
N ALA A 312 26.05 -14.86 -15.17
CA ALA A 312 24.92 -14.49 -14.32
C ALA A 312 25.13 -14.86 -12.84
N LEU A 313 25.69 -16.04 -12.54
CA LEU A 313 25.73 -16.59 -11.18
C LEU A 313 27.12 -16.57 -10.52
N SER A 314 28.17 -16.16 -11.22
CA SER A 314 29.57 -16.22 -10.72
C SER A 314 29.93 -17.59 -10.14
N LEU A 315 29.72 -18.64 -10.94
CA LEU A 315 29.82 -20.03 -10.48
C LEU A 315 31.25 -20.42 -10.04
N PRO A 316 31.40 -21.17 -8.94
CA PRO A 316 32.61 -21.92 -8.63
C PRO A 316 33.01 -22.88 -9.77
N ALA A 317 34.31 -23.16 -9.92
CA ALA A 317 34.82 -23.98 -11.02
C ALA A 317 34.24 -25.41 -11.04
N GLU A 318 34.00 -25.99 -9.87
CA GLU A 318 33.39 -27.31 -9.70
C GLU A 318 31.95 -27.33 -10.20
N LEU A 319 31.18 -26.27 -9.92
CA LEU A 319 29.82 -26.10 -10.41
C LEU A 319 29.80 -25.90 -11.93
N ALA A 320 30.69 -25.05 -12.46
CA ALA A 320 30.80 -24.82 -13.91
C ALA A 320 31.09 -26.12 -14.68
N GLN A 321 31.94 -27.00 -14.14
CA GLN A 321 32.18 -28.33 -14.73
C GLN A 321 30.94 -29.22 -14.71
N ALA A 322 30.23 -29.26 -13.58
CA ALA A 322 28.99 -30.04 -13.47
C ALA A 322 27.94 -29.55 -14.49
N PHE A 323 27.77 -28.24 -14.64
CA PHE A 323 26.86 -27.66 -15.63
C PHE A 323 27.30 -27.93 -17.07
N THR A 324 28.60 -27.96 -17.35
CA THR A 324 29.10 -28.33 -18.68
C THR A 324 28.63 -29.72 -19.09
N ALA A 325 28.57 -30.67 -18.14
CA ALA A 325 28.00 -31.99 -18.38
C ALA A 325 26.47 -31.93 -18.60
N LEU A 326 25.77 -31.02 -17.91
CA LEU A 326 24.33 -30.80 -18.06
C LEU A 326 23.92 -30.14 -19.38
N ALA A 327 24.81 -29.38 -20.04
CA ALA A 327 24.50 -28.74 -21.31
C ALA A 327 24.17 -29.73 -22.45
N ALA A 328 24.57 -30.99 -22.30
CA ALA A 328 24.29 -32.07 -23.26
C ALA A 328 22.94 -32.75 -23.04
N VAL A 329 22.18 -32.39 -22.01
CA VAL A 329 21.01 -33.14 -21.53
C VAL A 329 19.77 -32.26 -21.43
N GLN A 330 18.59 -32.91 -21.34
CA GLN A 330 17.36 -32.24 -20.95
C GLN A 330 17.39 -31.93 -19.45
N LEU A 331 17.10 -30.68 -19.11
CA LEU A 331 17.07 -30.19 -17.73
C LEU A 331 15.70 -30.48 -17.10
N PRO A 332 15.60 -30.49 -15.76
CA PRO A 332 14.32 -30.38 -15.08
C PRO A 332 13.53 -29.17 -15.59
N THR A 333 12.26 -29.37 -15.96
CA THR A 333 11.40 -28.28 -16.44
C THR A 333 11.40 -27.11 -15.45
N ARG A 334 11.39 -27.40 -14.14
CA ARG A 334 11.47 -26.36 -13.11
C ARG A 334 12.80 -25.61 -13.09
N LEU A 335 13.92 -26.30 -13.34
CA LEU A 335 15.23 -25.64 -13.45
C LEU A 335 15.27 -24.74 -14.68
N GLU A 336 14.64 -25.15 -15.79
CA GLU A 336 14.54 -24.30 -17.00
C GLU A 336 13.86 -22.97 -16.70
N ASP A 337 12.80 -22.94 -15.89
CA ASP A 337 12.12 -21.70 -15.52
C ASP A 337 13.06 -20.72 -14.79
N TYR A 338 13.94 -21.22 -13.91
CA TYR A 338 14.94 -20.37 -13.23
C TYR A 338 16.01 -19.85 -14.19
N LEU A 339 16.32 -20.62 -15.23
CA LEU A 339 17.33 -20.28 -16.25
C LEU A 339 16.78 -19.38 -17.39
N ARG A 340 15.46 -19.15 -17.40
CA ARG A 340 14.73 -18.24 -18.30
C ARG A 340 13.97 -17.15 -17.52
N PHE A 341 14.41 -16.83 -16.32
CA PHE A 341 13.73 -15.88 -15.47
C PHE A 341 13.75 -14.46 -16.06
N GLU A 342 12.58 -13.83 -16.15
CA GLU A 342 12.42 -12.42 -16.43
C GLU A 342 11.95 -11.68 -15.18
N LEU A 343 12.57 -10.54 -14.88
CA LEU A 343 12.15 -9.73 -13.75
C LEU A 343 10.69 -9.25 -13.93
N PRO A 344 9.80 -9.45 -12.94
CA PRO A 344 8.43 -8.94 -13.02
C PRO A 344 8.41 -7.43 -13.26
N GLN A 345 7.50 -6.98 -14.10
CA GLN A 345 7.33 -5.55 -14.41
C GLN A 345 6.38 -4.85 -13.44
N SER A 346 5.61 -5.62 -12.68
CA SER A 346 4.57 -5.10 -11.79
C SER A 346 4.53 -5.85 -10.46
N LEU A 347 4.28 -5.11 -9.39
CA LEU A 347 4.04 -5.61 -8.04
C LEU A 347 2.70 -5.08 -7.55
N GLY A 348 1.74 -5.95 -7.33
CA GLY A 348 0.50 -5.61 -6.65
C GLY A 348 0.75 -5.33 -5.17
N PHE A 349 0.05 -4.35 -4.60
CA PHE A 349 0.07 -4.11 -3.17
C PHE A 349 -1.34 -3.93 -2.62
N GLU A 350 -1.49 -4.30 -1.35
CA GLU A 350 -2.62 -3.97 -0.50
C GLU A 350 -2.07 -3.40 0.81
N LEU A 351 -2.61 -2.25 1.24
CA LEU A 351 -2.32 -1.66 2.53
C LEU A 351 -3.64 -1.53 3.28
N THR A 352 -3.68 -2.10 4.48
CA THR A 352 -4.81 -2.00 5.41
C THR A 352 -4.34 -1.36 6.71
N ILE A 353 -5.01 -0.29 7.11
CA ILE A 353 -4.81 0.39 8.40
C ILE A 353 -6.06 0.13 9.24
N GLY A 354 -5.92 -0.70 10.26
CA GLY A 354 -7.00 -1.05 11.19
C GLY A 354 -7.41 0.11 12.08
N SER A 355 -8.62 0.04 12.63
CA SER A 355 -9.14 1.03 13.57
C SER A 355 -8.42 1.02 14.93
N ASP A 356 -7.68 -0.05 15.23
CA ASP A 356 -6.78 -0.19 16.37
C ASP A 356 -5.35 0.34 16.10
N GLY A 357 -5.11 0.90 14.91
CA GLY A 357 -3.80 1.38 14.47
C GLY A 357 -2.90 0.29 13.90
N SER A 358 -3.37 -0.96 13.76
CA SER A 358 -2.63 -2.00 13.04
C SER A 358 -2.38 -1.56 11.60
N VAL A 359 -1.20 -1.86 11.08
CA VAL A 359 -0.86 -1.63 9.67
C VAL A 359 -0.47 -2.97 9.08
N LEU A 360 -1.15 -3.38 8.01
CA LEU A 360 -0.86 -4.60 7.26
C LEU A 360 -0.55 -4.22 5.82
N ILE A 361 0.57 -4.71 5.31
CA ILE A 361 1.02 -4.56 3.93
C ILE A 361 1.09 -5.94 3.33
N ASP A 362 0.46 -6.14 2.19
CA ASP A 362 0.56 -7.35 1.39
C ASP A 362 1.07 -6.99 -0.01
N LEU A 363 2.11 -7.68 -0.45
CA LEU A 363 2.76 -7.49 -1.74
C LEU A 363 2.58 -8.78 -2.53
N ARG A 364 2.06 -8.67 -3.75
CA ARG A 364 1.75 -9.80 -4.63
C ARG A 364 2.35 -9.61 -6.01
N LEU A 365 2.96 -10.66 -6.53
CA LEU A 365 3.43 -10.73 -7.90
C LEU A 365 2.36 -11.41 -8.76
N PRO A 366 2.31 -11.12 -10.08
CA PRO A 366 1.48 -11.90 -10.99
C PRO A 366 1.81 -13.39 -10.89
N GLU A 367 0.79 -14.25 -10.94
CA GLU A 367 0.97 -15.71 -10.78
C GLU A 367 1.94 -16.31 -11.81
N ASP A 368 1.95 -15.73 -13.02
CA ASP A 368 2.80 -16.13 -14.15
C ASP A 368 4.20 -15.49 -14.12
N GLN A 369 4.46 -14.53 -13.22
CA GLN A 369 5.73 -13.81 -13.12
C GLN A 369 6.23 -13.75 -11.66
N PRO A 370 6.52 -14.90 -11.02
CA PRO A 370 7.12 -14.91 -9.69
C PRO A 370 8.52 -14.30 -9.74
N LEU A 371 8.97 -13.76 -8.61
CA LEU A 371 10.35 -13.32 -8.44
C LEU A 371 11.19 -14.57 -8.19
N CYS A 372 12.10 -14.87 -9.11
CA CYS A 372 12.99 -16.02 -9.00
C CYS A 372 14.38 -15.60 -8.56
N ALA A 373 15.00 -16.41 -7.71
CA ALA A 373 16.42 -16.36 -7.41
C ALA A 373 17.01 -17.76 -7.57
N LEU A 374 18.22 -17.86 -8.10
CA LEU A 374 18.96 -19.10 -8.21
C LEU A 374 20.33 -18.92 -7.56
N TRP A 375 20.58 -19.67 -6.48
CA TRP A 375 21.79 -19.51 -5.68
C TRP A 375 22.66 -20.78 -5.71
N PRO A 376 23.92 -20.71 -6.17
CA PRO A 376 24.87 -21.81 -6.07
C PRO A 376 25.40 -21.95 -4.65
N VAL A 377 25.26 -23.12 -4.03
CA VAL A 377 25.78 -23.41 -2.68
C VAL A 377 26.60 -24.69 -2.65
N MET A 378 27.50 -24.79 -1.67
CA MET A 378 28.24 -26.03 -1.36
C MET A 378 27.71 -26.62 -0.07
N ALA A 379 27.03 -27.77 -0.14
CA ALA A 379 26.65 -28.56 1.02
C ALA A 379 27.73 -29.59 1.31
N GLY A 380 28.73 -29.21 2.11
CA GLY A 380 29.95 -29.99 2.26
C GLY A 380 30.75 -30.01 0.95
N SER A 381 30.98 -31.19 0.38
CA SER A 381 31.64 -31.35 -0.93
C SER A 381 30.66 -31.43 -2.10
N THR A 382 29.35 -31.41 -1.83
CA THR A 382 28.33 -31.58 -2.87
C THR A 382 27.84 -30.22 -3.33
N PRO A 383 28.00 -29.88 -4.63
CA PRO A 383 27.42 -28.67 -5.18
C PRO A 383 25.90 -28.82 -5.26
N LEU A 384 25.17 -27.76 -4.90
CA LEU A 384 23.72 -27.68 -5.00
C LEU A 384 23.32 -26.33 -5.59
N LEU A 385 22.15 -26.29 -6.22
CA LEU A 385 21.47 -25.06 -6.60
C LEU A 385 20.21 -24.94 -5.77
N ILE A 386 20.04 -23.77 -5.16
CA ILE A 386 18.80 -23.41 -4.48
C ILE A 386 18.04 -22.45 -5.39
N GLY A 387 16.95 -22.92 -5.97
CA GLY A 387 15.95 -22.10 -6.63
C GLY A 387 14.94 -21.59 -5.60
N LEU A 388 14.56 -20.32 -5.69
CA LEU A 388 13.57 -19.69 -4.83
C LEU A 388 12.60 -18.90 -5.70
N ARG A 389 11.30 -19.21 -5.62
CA ARG A 389 10.21 -18.51 -6.31
C ARG A 389 9.34 -17.84 -5.28
N LEU A 390 9.37 -16.51 -5.23
CA LEU A 390 8.50 -15.72 -4.38
C LEU A 390 7.31 -15.23 -5.22
N ARG A 391 6.09 -15.46 -4.73
CA ARG A 391 4.85 -14.95 -5.33
C ARG A 391 4.21 -13.85 -4.51
N GLY A 392 4.45 -13.83 -3.21
CA GLY A 392 3.90 -12.81 -2.34
C GLY A 392 4.55 -12.76 -0.98
N PHE A 393 4.47 -11.57 -0.38
CA PHE A 393 4.96 -11.31 0.95
C PHE A 393 4.04 -10.30 1.64
N GLY A 394 3.51 -10.69 2.79
CA GLY A 394 2.72 -9.82 3.65
C GLY A 394 3.40 -9.63 5.00
N THR A 395 3.33 -8.42 5.55
CA THR A 395 3.78 -8.14 6.91
C THR A 395 3.01 -7.00 7.53
N GLY A 396 3.20 -6.77 8.81
CA GLY A 396 2.58 -5.65 9.49
C GLY A 396 2.68 -5.75 11.00
N GLU A 397 1.72 -5.14 11.66
CA GLU A 397 1.64 -5.08 13.12
C GLU A 397 0.24 -5.46 13.57
N LEU A 398 0.15 -6.29 14.60
CA LEU A 398 -1.09 -6.62 15.31
C LEU A 398 -0.95 -6.28 16.79
N LEU A 399 -2.07 -5.97 17.42
CA LEU A 399 -2.16 -5.67 18.86
C LEU A 399 -1.17 -4.57 19.29
N SER A 400 -1.15 -3.46 18.55
CA SER A 400 -0.26 -2.32 18.81
C SER A 400 1.22 -2.73 18.84
N ALA A 401 1.70 -3.33 17.74
CA ALA A 401 3.08 -3.76 17.52
C ALA A 401 3.59 -4.89 18.45
N GLN A 402 2.73 -5.55 19.23
CA GLN A 402 3.16 -6.68 20.06
C GLN A 402 3.42 -7.94 19.24
N LEU A 403 2.76 -8.06 18.09
CA LEU A 403 2.84 -9.20 17.20
C LEU A 403 3.14 -8.71 15.78
N VAL A 404 4.07 -9.40 15.12
CA VAL A 404 4.42 -9.12 13.72
C VAL A 404 3.89 -10.29 12.88
N PRO A 405 2.72 -10.15 12.22
CA PRO A 405 2.31 -11.11 11.22
C PRO A 405 3.28 -11.09 10.03
N VAL A 406 3.54 -12.28 9.50
CA VAL A 406 4.30 -12.47 8.27
C VAL A 406 3.57 -13.52 7.44
N GLU A 407 3.15 -13.15 6.24
CA GLU A 407 2.61 -14.06 5.24
C GLU A 407 3.64 -14.25 4.13
N ILE A 408 3.93 -15.51 3.78
CA ILE A 408 4.89 -15.82 2.73
C ILE A 408 4.23 -16.78 1.75
N ASP A 409 4.34 -16.46 0.46
CA ASP A 409 4.05 -17.38 -0.64
C ASP A 409 5.35 -17.63 -1.41
N VAL A 410 6.01 -18.73 -1.06
CA VAL A 410 7.32 -19.08 -1.62
C VAL A 410 7.43 -20.57 -1.91
N GLN A 411 8.11 -20.88 -3.00
CA GLN A 411 8.57 -22.23 -3.33
C GLN A 411 10.09 -22.24 -3.34
N ILE A 412 10.68 -23.26 -2.72
CA ILE A 412 12.13 -23.49 -2.70
C ILE A 412 12.39 -24.81 -3.38
N ASP A 413 13.15 -24.80 -4.47
CA ASP A 413 13.58 -26.01 -5.19
C ASP A 413 15.08 -26.22 -4.97
N LEU A 414 15.47 -27.45 -4.65
CA LEU A 414 16.87 -27.88 -4.55
C LEU A 414 17.19 -28.77 -5.75
N PHE A 415 18.21 -28.39 -6.49
CA PHE A 415 18.73 -29.16 -7.62
C PHE A 415 20.14 -29.65 -7.30
N ASP A 416 20.35 -30.95 -7.45
CA ASP A 416 21.68 -31.56 -7.38
C ASP A 416 22.23 -31.74 -8.80
N PRO A 417 23.10 -30.84 -9.28
CA PRO A 417 23.64 -30.91 -10.64
C PRO A 417 24.45 -32.18 -10.89
N VAL A 418 25.03 -32.81 -9.86
CA VAL A 418 25.78 -34.06 -10.01
C VAL A 418 24.82 -35.22 -10.24
N SER A 419 23.74 -35.30 -9.45
CA SER A 419 22.69 -36.31 -9.65
C SER A 419 22.02 -36.16 -11.02
N LEU A 420 21.72 -34.92 -11.43
CA LEU A 420 21.18 -34.63 -12.76
C LEU A 420 22.13 -35.09 -13.87
N ALA A 421 23.43 -34.80 -13.75
CA ALA A 421 24.44 -35.21 -14.73
C ALA A 421 24.66 -36.73 -14.74
N LEU A 422 24.50 -37.41 -13.60
CA LEU A 422 24.62 -38.85 -13.50
C LEU A 422 23.46 -39.57 -14.20
N VAL A 423 22.22 -39.17 -13.93
CA VAL A 423 21.04 -39.76 -14.58
C VAL A 423 21.08 -39.51 -16.09
N ALA A 424 21.55 -38.34 -16.50
CA ALA A 424 21.79 -38.00 -17.90
C ALA A 424 22.82 -38.88 -18.62
N ALA A 425 23.90 -39.25 -17.93
CA ALA A 425 25.00 -40.01 -18.51
C ALA A 425 24.72 -41.52 -18.56
N LEU A 426 23.79 -42.01 -17.74
CA LEU A 426 23.43 -43.42 -17.68
C LEU A 426 22.44 -43.79 -18.80
N PRO A 427 22.55 -44.99 -19.38
CA PRO A 427 21.58 -45.46 -20.37
C PRO A 427 20.20 -45.62 -19.72
N ASP A 428 19.14 -45.28 -20.46
CA ASP A 428 17.77 -45.51 -20.02
C ASP A 428 17.52 -47.03 -19.87
N THR A 429 17.42 -47.46 -18.62
CA THR A 429 17.15 -48.85 -18.25
C THR A 429 15.71 -49.05 -17.80
N GLY A 430 14.88 -47.99 -17.80
CA GLY A 430 13.53 -47.97 -17.22
C GLY A 430 13.49 -48.03 -15.69
N VAL A 431 14.64 -48.04 -15.01
CA VAL A 431 14.77 -48.08 -13.55
C VAL A 431 15.10 -46.71 -12.97
N LEU A 432 15.73 -45.84 -13.75
CA LEU A 432 16.08 -44.49 -13.33
C LEU A 432 14.89 -43.55 -13.52
N ALA A 433 14.78 -42.55 -12.64
CA ALA A 433 13.82 -41.48 -12.83
C ALA A 433 14.10 -40.68 -14.12
N ASP A 434 13.05 -40.13 -14.71
CA ASP A 434 13.21 -39.10 -15.74
C ASP A 434 13.98 -37.90 -15.14
N PRO A 435 15.11 -37.47 -15.75
CA PRO A 435 15.85 -36.30 -15.28
C PRO A 435 14.97 -35.06 -15.15
N ARG A 436 13.89 -34.97 -15.93
CA ARG A 436 12.98 -33.82 -15.95
C ARG A 436 12.18 -33.66 -14.65
N ASP A 437 12.04 -34.74 -13.90
CA ASP A 437 11.23 -34.80 -12.69
C ASP A 437 12.08 -34.77 -11.41
N LEU A 438 13.40 -34.74 -11.52
CA LEU A 438 14.32 -34.71 -10.37
C LEU A 438 14.29 -33.33 -9.69
N ALA A 439 13.68 -33.27 -8.53
CA ALA A 439 13.66 -32.08 -7.68
C ALA A 439 13.41 -32.46 -6.22
N CYS A 440 13.88 -31.61 -5.32
CA CYS A 440 13.44 -31.56 -3.93
C CYS A 440 12.82 -30.19 -3.70
N THR A 441 11.54 -30.14 -3.34
CA THR A 441 10.74 -28.92 -3.27
C THR A 441 10.17 -28.74 -1.89
N LEU A 442 10.29 -27.52 -1.36
CA LEU A 442 9.54 -27.05 -0.21
C LEU A 442 8.56 -25.98 -0.70
N THR A 443 7.27 -26.24 -0.51
CA THR A 443 6.17 -25.33 -0.88
C THR A 443 5.63 -24.69 0.39
N LEU A 444 5.63 -23.35 0.44
CA LEU A 444 5.03 -22.55 1.49
C LEU A 444 3.97 -21.64 0.83
N GLU A 445 2.78 -22.17 0.57
CA GLU A 445 1.70 -21.44 -0.08
C GLU A 445 0.84 -20.71 0.95
N ARG A 446 0.85 -19.37 0.88
CA ARG A 446 0.15 -18.46 1.79
C ARG A 446 0.37 -18.84 3.27
N LEU A 447 1.61 -19.15 3.63
CA LEU A 447 1.98 -19.48 5.00
C LEU A 447 1.91 -18.21 5.85
N TRP A 448 0.89 -18.12 6.70
CA TRP A 448 0.70 -17.03 7.64
C TRP A 448 1.25 -17.41 9.02
N THR A 449 2.20 -16.62 9.49
CA THR A 449 2.88 -16.79 10.76
C THR A 449 2.71 -15.54 11.62
N VAL A 450 2.77 -15.71 12.94
CA VAL A 450 2.87 -14.60 13.88
C VAL A 450 4.19 -14.71 14.63
N THR A 451 4.98 -13.65 14.56
CA THR A 451 6.26 -13.56 15.26
C THR A 451 6.08 -12.83 16.58
N SER A 452 6.55 -13.45 17.67
CA SER A 452 6.64 -12.82 19.00
C SER A 452 8.09 -12.66 19.44
N TYR A 453 8.38 -11.58 20.17
CA TYR A 453 9.72 -11.22 20.65
C TYR A 453 9.89 -11.49 22.16
N GLN A 454 9.38 -12.60 22.68
CA GLN A 454 9.38 -12.87 24.13
C GLN A 454 10.76 -13.24 24.72
N SER A 455 11.76 -13.57 23.88
CA SER A 455 13.06 -14.09 24.33
C SER A 455 14.28 -13.34 23.75
N GLY A 456 14.06 -12.16 23.15
CA GLY A 456 15.09 -11.45 22.39
C GLY A 456 15.40 -12.06 21.01
N ALA A 457 14.92 -13.29 20.74
CA ALA A 457 14.91 -13.88 19.41
C ALA A 457 13.47 -13.90 18.85
N PRO A 458 13.27 -13.55 17.57
CA PRO A 458 11.98 -13.71 16.91
C PRO A 458 11.62 -15.19 16.80
N ILE A 459 10.48 -15.59 17.36
CA ILE A 459 9.96 -16.96 17.23
C ILE A 459 8.73 -16.91 16.31
N PRO A 460 8.84 -17.35 15.05
CA PRO A 460 7.69 -17.44 14.16
C PRO A 460 6.82 -18.64 14.55
N VAL A 461 5.54 -18.39 14.80
CA VAL A 461 4.54 -19.43 15.05
C VAL A 461 3.65 -19.53 13.82
N PRO A 462 3.73 -20.61 13.02
CA PRO A 462 2.84 -20.80 11.88
C PRO A 462 1.42 -21.06 12.36
N LEU A 463 0.46 -20.38 11.76
CA LEU A 463 -0.94 -20.43 12.20
C LEU A 463 -1.89 -20.84 11.08
N PHE A 464 -1.65 -20.44 9.82
CA PHE A 464 -2.45 -20.86 8.67
C PHE A 464 -1.56 -21.08 7.44
N CYS A 465 -1.97 -21.97 6.54
CA CYS A 465 -1.38 -22.16 5.22
C CYS A 465 -2.39 -22.76 4.25
N SER A 466 -2.31 -22.37 2.97
CA SER A 466 -3.04 -23.07 1.91
C SER A 466 -2.39 -24.42 1.63
N ASP A 467 -1.06 -24.45 1.51
CA ASP A 467 -0.26 -25.66 1.37
C ASP A 467 1.12 -25.48 2.02
N LEU A 468 1.50 -26.42 2.87
CA LEU A 468 2.85 -26.60 3.39
C LEU A 468 3.31 -27.98 2.91
N GLY A 469 4.04 -27.98 1.81
CA GLY A 469 4.41 -29.18 1.06
C GLY A 469 5.90 -29.46 1.07
N PHE A 470 6.27 -30.73 1.13
CA PHE A 470 7.61 -31.21 0.83
C PHE A 470 7.51 -32.34 -0.20
N ASP A 471 8.11 -32.14 -1.36
CA ASP A 471 8.20 -33.13 -2.44
C ASP A 471 9.65 -33.49 -2.71
N TYR A 472 9.97 -34.77 -2.74
CA TYR A 472 11.28 -35.28 -3.13
C TYR A 472 11.11 -36.34 -4.21
N ARG A 473 11.87 -36.20 -5.29
CA ARG A 473 12.06 -37.25 -6.28
C ARG A 473 13.53 -37.54 -6.53
N GLY A 474 13.95 -38.74 -6.14
CA GLY A 474 15.34 -39.19 -6.25
C GLY A 474 15.67 -39.84 -7.60
N ILE A 475 16.97 -40.03 -7.84
CA ILE A 475 17.50 -40.70 -9.05
C ILE A 475 16.99 -42.14 -9.20
N GLU A 476 16.66 -42.75 -8.07
CA GLU A 476 16.10 -44.09 -7.93
C GLU A 476 14.62 -44.21 -8.33
N GLY A 477 13.97 -43.09 -8.69
CA GLY A 477 12.53 -43.05 -8.98
C GLY A 477 11.64 -43.07 -7.75
N LEU A 478 12.21 -42.94 -6.54
CA LEU A 478 11.46 -42.81 -5.30
C LEU A 478 10.85 -41.41 -5.22
N GLU A 479 9.53 -41.37 -5.04
CA GLU A 479 8.75 -40.16 -4.80
C GLU A 479 8.26 -40.14 -3.35
N ILE A 480 8.56 -39.05 -2.64
CA ILE A 480 8.07 -38.78 -1.28
C ILE A 480 7.40 -37.42 -1.32
N GLY A 481 6.11 -37.35 -1.01
CA GLY A 481 5.35 -36.11 -0.89
C GLY A 481 4.66 -36.04 0.47
N ALA A 482 4.75 -34.91 1.15
CA ALA A 482 4.06 -34.64 2.39
C ALA A 482 3.49 -33.21 2.36
N HIS A 483 2.17 -33.09 2.44
CA HIS A 483 1.46 -31.81 2.38
C HIS A 483 0.55 -31.62 3.58
N LEU A 484 0.51 -30.39 4.09
CA LEU A 484 -0.38 -29.96 5.16
C LEU A 484 -1.11 -28.69 4.73
N SER A 485 -2.43 -28.69 4.84
CA SER A 485 -3.26 -27.52 4.60
C SER A 485 -4.03 -27.16 5.86
N PHE A 486 -4.01 -25.88 6.23
CA PHE A 486 -4.78 -25.33 7.34
C PHE A 486 -5.19 -23.89 7.00
N PRO A 487 -6.21 -23.72 6.14
CA PRO A 487 -6.56 -22.43 5.56
C PRO A 487 -7.13 -21.48 6.63
N ARG A 488 -7.00 -20.17 6.38
CA ARG A 488 -7.57 -19.14 7.25
C ARG A 488 -9.10 -19.14 7.11
N PRO A 489 -9.88 -18.94 8.19
CA PRO A 489 -11.34 -18.97 8.13
C PRO A 489 -12.00 -18.00 7.13
N ALA A 490 -11.34 -16.88 6.83
CA ALA A 490 -11.85 -15.88 5.88
C ALA A 490 -11.61 -16.25 4.40
N ASP A 491 -10.71 -17.21 4.13
CA ASP A 491 -10.41 -17.71 2.79
C ASP A 491 -11.28 -18.94 2.41
N ASP A 492 -12.17 -19.37 3.30
CA ASP A 492 -13.12 -20.47 3.03
C ASP A 492 -14.45 -19.89 2.49
N PRO A 493 -14.74 -20.00 1.18
CA PRO A 493 -16.00 -19.52 0.61
C PRO A 493 -17.23 -20.33 1.07
N GLY A 494 -17.05 -21.36 1.92
CA GLY A 494 -18.10 -22.23 2.41
C GLY A 494 -18.48 -22.09 3.90
N ALA A 495 -17.91 -21.14 4.64
CA ALA A 495 -18.15 -20.94 6.08
C ALA A 495 -19.20 -19.85 6.41
#